data_AF-A0A534Q846-F1
#
_entry.id   AF-A0A534Q846-F1
#
_cell.length_a   1.000
_cell.length_b   1.000
_cell.length_c   1.000
_cell.angle_alpha   90.00
_cell.angle_beta   90.00
_cell.angle_gamma   90.00
#
_symmetry.space_group_name_H-M   'P 1'
#
loop_
_entity.id
_entity.type
_entity.pdbx_description
1 polymer ?
#
loop_
_entity_poly.entity_id
_entity_poly.type
_entity_poly.pdbx_seq_one_letter_code
_entity_poly.pdbx_strand_id
1 'polypeptide(L)'
;MGRAPLRGRPRRGVRRSGRGRVRRAGRDWRRTRRSRAVKAEVLTIGDELLRGEIVDSNKAFLSDRLLSLDVETHYHASVRDVPADMIDAFRRAAARSDVVLVSGGLGPTRDDLTAESLA
;
A
#
# COMPACT_ATOMS: atom_id res chain seq x y z
N MET A 1 -27.17 59.76 45.27
CA MET A 1 -26.22 59.55 46.39
C MET A 1 -25.48 58.26 46.10
N GLY A 2 -24.16 58.12 45.97
CA GLY A 2 -23.04 59.00 46.28
C GLY A 2 -21.87 58.12 46.76
N ARG A 3 -20.91 57.88 45.85
CA ARG A 3 -19.46 57.66 46.09
C ARG A 3 -18.94 56.27 46.56
N ALA A 4 -18.04 55.71 45.72
CA ALA A 4 -16.89 54.85 46.08
C ALA A 4 -15.81 55.69 46.84
N PRO A 5 -14.67 55.19 47.43
CA PRO A 5 -13.71 54.17 46.92
C PRO A 5 -13.05 53.28 48.03
N LEU A 6 -12.11 52.35 47.78
CA LEU A 6 -10.65 52.57 47.83
C LEU A 6 -9.82 51.34 47.34
N ARG A 7 -8.98 51.60 46.33
CA ARG A 7 -7.58 51.17 46.09
C ARG A 7 -7.02 49.89 46.74
N GLY A 8 -6.72 48.90 45.90
CA GLY A 8 -5.65 47.91 46.09
C GLY A 8 -4.59 48.04 44.99
N ARG A 9 -3.31 48.08 45.38
CA ARG A 9 -2.13 48.47 44.55
C ARG A 9 -1.76 47.43 43.46
N PRO A 10 -1.11 47.86 42.35
CA PRO A 10 -0.57 46.95 41.35
C PRO A 10 0.76 46.36 41.81
N ARG A 11 0.94 45.04 41.71
CA ARG A 11 2.27 44.42 41.77
C ARG A 11 2.87 44.37 40.36
N ARG A 12 3.94 45.17 40.14
CA ARG A 12 5.00 44.92 39.14
C ARG A 12 5.43 43.45 39.26
N GLY A 13 5.74 42.66 38.24
CA GLY A 13 6.08 42.91 36.86
C GLY A 13 7.20 41.92 36.51
N VAL A 14 6.99 41.05 35.52
CA VAL A 14 8.09 40.40 34.80
C VAL A 14 7.78 40.51 33.31
N ARG A 15 8.54 41.35 32.62
CA ARG A 15 8.68 41.32 31.17
C ARG A 15 9.67 40.21 30.83
N ARG A 16 9.33 39.37 29.84
CA ARG A 16 10.25 38.73 28.87
C ARG A 16 9.35 38.10 27.79
N SER A 17 9.16 38.78 26.66
CA SER A 17 9.93 38.64 25.42
C SER A 17 9.76 37.26 24.77
N GLY A 18 9.12 37.21 23.60
CA GLY A 18 9.24 36.06 22.72
C GLY A 18 7.98 35.71 21.98
N ARG A 19 7.78 36.33 20.81
CA ARG A 19 7.02 35.72 19.71
C ARG A 19 7.71 34.39 19.37
N GLY A 20 7.17 33.29 19.86
CA GLY A 20 7.59 31.93 19.54
C GLY A 20 6.50 31.21 18.76
N ARG A 21 6.20 31.67 17.54
CA ARG A 21 5.52 30.84 16.55
C ARG A 21 6.43 29.62 16.40
N VAL A 22 6.01 28.46 16.90
CA VAL A 22 6.77 27.22 16.80
C VAL A 22 6.88 26.88 15.32
N ARG A 23 7.96 27.37 14.68
CA ARG A 23 8.44 26.88 13.41
C ARG A 23 9.05 25.52 13.73
N ARG A 24 8.25 24.46 13.66
CA ARG A 24 8.81 23.12 13.44
C ARG A 24 9.37 23.14 12.02
N ALA A 25 10.66 23.42 11.94
CA ALA A 25 11.44 23.32 10.74
C ALA A 25 11.39 21.86 10.24
N GLY A 26 10.88 21.70 9.01
CA GLY A 26 11.58 20.98 7.96
C GLY A 26 12.00 19.55 8.27
N ARG A 27 11.04 18.62 8.18
CA ARG A 27 11.19 17.45 7.30
C ARG A 27 9.89 17.26 6.55
N ASP A 28 9.65 18.20 5.65
CA ASP A 28 8.63 18.08 4.62
C ASP A 28 9.11 17.05 3.60
N TRP A 29 8.80 15.78 3.82
CA TRP A 29 9.03 14.73 2.83
C TRP A 29 8.04 14.83 1.65
N ARG A 30 7.05 15.73 1.71
CA ARG A 30 5.94 15.80 0.75
C ARG A 30 6.30 16.41 -0.60
N ARG A 31 7.58 16.60 -0.92
CA ARG A 31 7.92 17.24 -2.20
C ARG A 31 9.29 16.88 -2.78
N THR A 32 9.61 15.60 -2.99
CA THR A 32 10.42 15.17 -4.17
C THR A 32 10.52 13.64 -4.29
N ARG A 33 9.44 13.04 -4.76
CA ARG A 33 9.42 12.10 -5.88
C ARG A 33 7.94 12.03 -6.25
N ARG A 34 7.57 12.36 -7.48
CA ARG A 34 6.36 11.76 -8.04
C ARG A 34 6.72 10.28 -8.16
N SER A 35 6.63 9.55 -7.05
CA SER A 35 6.69 8.09 -7.08
C SER A 35 5.56 7.71 -8.02
N ARG A 36 5.94 7.17 -9.18
CA ARG A 36 4.97 6.62 -10.12
C ARG A 36 4.04 5.70 -9.32
N ALA A 37 2.74 5.80 -9.53
CA ALA A 37 1.79 4.86 -8.93
C ALA A 37 2.28 3.43 -9.22
N VAL A 38 2.49 2.65 -8.17
CA VAL A 38 2.98 1.27 -8.27
C VAL A 38 1.84 0.43 -8.83
N LYS A 39 2.09 -0.24 -9.95
CA LYS A 39 1.10 -1.09 -10.59
C LYS A 39 1.28 -2.54 -10.12
N ALA A 40 0.25 -3.11 -9.52
CA ALA A 40 0.24 -4.50 -9.13
C ALA A 40 -0.60 -5.37 -10.07
N GLU A 41 -0.25 -6.65 -10.11
CA GLU A 41 -1.06 -7.71 -10.69
C GLU A 41 -1.17 -8.88 -9.71
N VAL A 42 -2.36 -9.47 -9.63
CA VAL A 42 -2.58 -10.71 -8.89
C VAL A 42 -2.73 -11.85 -9.89
N LEU A 43 -1.83 -12.82 -9.81
CA LEU A 43 -1.85 -14.05 -10.59
C LEU A 43 -2.30 -15.21 -9.71
N THR A 44 -3.36 -15.89 -10.08
CA THR A 44 -3.86 -17.07 -9.37
C THR A 44 -3.64 -18.33 -10.19
N ILE A 45 -3.01 -19.35 -9.62
CA ILE A 45 -2.75 -20.64 -10.27
C ILE A 45 -3.73 -21.67 -9.72
N GLY A 46 -4.43 -22.38 -10.59
CA GLY A 46 -5.36 -23.44 -10.20
C GLY A 46 -6.36 -23.78 -11.30
N ASP A 47 -6.46 -25.06 -11.61
CA ASP A 47 -7.37 -25.56 -12.64
C ASP A 47 -8.83 -25.46 -12.21
N GLU A 48 -9.11 -25.66 -10.93
CA GLU A 48 -10.43 -25.57 -10.31
C GLU A 48 -11.04 -24.16 -10.44
N LEU A 49 -10.20 -23.13 -10.45
CA LEU A 49 -10.61 -21.75 -10.69
C LEU A 49 -11.04 -21.56 -12.14
N LEU A 50 -10.27 -22.12 -13.08
CA LEU A 50 -10.54 -22.01 -14.52
C LEU A 50 -11.74 -22.86 -14.96
N ARG A 51 -11.99 -23.99 -14.28
CA ARG A 51 -13.19 -24.81 -14.48
C ARG A 51 -14.43 -24.23 -13.81
N GLY A 52 -14.28 -23.19 -13.00
CA GLY A 52 -15.39 -22.55 -12.28
C GLY A 52 -15.93 -23.38 -11.11
N GLU A 53 -15.16 -24.34 -10.62
CA GLU A 53 -15.51 -25.17 -9.45
C GLU A 53 -15.41 -24.34 -8.15
N ILE A 54 -14.46 -23.41 -8.11
CA ILE A 54 -14.21 -22.51 -6.98
C ILE A 54 -14.17 -21.06 -7.46
N VAL A 55 -14.75 -20.16 -6.66
CA VAL A 55 -14.62 -18.72 -6.85
C VAL A 55 -13.27 -18.25 -6.31
N ASP A 56 -12.50 -17.54 -7.14
CA ASP A 56 -11.26 -16.89 -6.71
C ASP A 56 -11.56 -15.73 -5.74
N SER A 57 -11.51 -16.03 -4.44
CA SER A 57 -11.63 -15.04 -3.36
C SER A 57 -10.30 -14.37 -3.01
N ASN A 58 -9.17 -14.97 -3.41
CA ASN A 58 -7.83 -14.47 -3.15
C ASN A 58 -7.58 -13.14 -3.87
N LYS A 59 -7.97 -13.03 -5.14
CA LYS A 59 -7.81 -11.78 -5.90
C LYS A 59 -8.53 -10.60 -5.24
N ALA A 60 -9.71 -10.83 -4.67
CA ALA A 60 -10.47 -9.80 -3.99
C ALA A 60 -9.78 -9.36 -2.69
N PHE A 61 -9.37 -10.33 -1.86
CA PHE A 61 -8.64 -10.07 -0.62
C PHE A 61 -7.33 -9.31 -0.87
N LEU A 62 -6.52 -9.78 -1.83
CA LEU A 62 -5.23 -9.18 -2.14
C LEU A 62 -5.38 -7.76 -2.70
N SER A 63 -6.37 -7.54 -3.57
CA SER A 63 -6.63 -6.20 -4.14
C SER A 63 -7.04 -5.19 -3.07
N ASP A 64 -7.88 -5.60 -2.11
CA ASP A 64 -8.26 -4.78 -0.96
C ASP A 64 -7.03 -4.39 -0.12
N ARG A 65 -6.14 -5.36 0.14
CA ARG A 65 -4.89 -5.08 0.88
C ARG A 65 -3.94 -4.17 0.10
N LEU A 66 -3.80 -4.36 -1.21
CA LEU A 66 -2.96 -3.49 -2.05
C LEU A 66 -3.50 -2.07 -2.07
N LEU A 67 -4.83 -1.91 -2.19
CA LEU A 67 -5.47 -0.60 -2.13
C LEU A 67 -5.22 0.09 -0.78
N SER A 68 -5.24 -0.66 0.32
CA SER A 68 -4.91 -0.12 1.65
C SER A 68 -3.47 0.40 1.78
N LEU A 69 -2.59 -0.03 0.87
CA LEU A 69 -1.18 0.37 0.76
C LEU A 69 -0.93 1.41 -0.34
N ASP A 70 -1.98 1.99 -0.94
CA ASP A 70 -1.89 2.92 -2.08
C ASP A 70 -1.22 2.30 -3.32
N VAL A 71 -1.39 0.97 -3.49
CA VAL A 71 -0.96 0.20 -4.66
C VAL A 71 -2.18 -0.21 -5.47
N GLU A 72 -2.26 0.22 -6.73
CA GLU A 72 -3.39 -0.10 -7.58
C GLU A 72 -3.18 -1.45 -8.27
N THR A 73 -4.18 -2.33 -8.18
CA THR A 73 -4.17 -3.59 -8.92
C THR A 73 -4.76 -3.35 -10.30
N HIS A 74 -3.92 -3.43 -11.33
CA HIS A 74 -4.34 -3.18 -12.72
C HIS A 74 -4.86 -4.43 -13.41
N TYR A 75 -4.37 -5.60 -12.99
CA TYR A 75 -4.68 -6.86 -13.65
C TYR A 75 -4.90 -7.97 -12.63
N HIS A 76 -5.86 -8.83 -12.95
CA HIS A 76 -5.96 -10.17 -12.39
C HIS A 76 -5.81 -11.17 -13.53
N ALA A 77 -5.09 -12.25 -13.28
CA ALA A 77 -5.01 -13.38 -14.20
C ALA A 77 -5.18 -14.67 -13.41
N SER A 78 -5.90 -15.63 -13.99
CA SER A 78 -5.97 -16.99 -13.48
C SER A 78 -5.40 -17.91 -14.55
N VAL A 79 -4.55 -18.87 -14.17
CA VAL A 79 -3.84 -19.75 -15.10
C VAL A 79 -3.86 -21.18 -14.62
N ARG A 80 -3.71 -22.11 -15.58
CA ARG A 80 -3.61 -23.54 -15.29
C ARG A 80 -2.33 -23.84 -14.54
N ASP A 81 -2.35 -24.92 -13.78
CA ASP A 81 -1.15 -25.47 -13.13
C ASP A 81 -0.31 -26.28 -14.14
N VAL A 82 0.16 -25.58 -15.17
CA VAL A 82 0.96 -26.11 -16.27
C VAL A 82 2.18 -25.20 -16.46
N PRO A 83 3.43 -25.71 -16.43
CA PRO A 83 4.63 -24.88 -16.46
C PRO A 83 4.69 -23.88 -17.61
N ALA A 84 4.31 -24.30 -18.83
CA ALA A 84 4.32 -23.42 -20.00
C ALA A 84 3.33 -22.24 -19.84
N ASP A 85 2.15 -22.51 -19.30
CA ASP A 85 1.12 -21.48 -19.07
C ASP A 85 1.57 -20.52 -17.96
N MET A 86 2.19 -21.05 -16.90
CA MET A 86 2.77 -20.26 -15.80
C MET A 86 3.89 -19.34 -16.27
N ILE A 87 4.85 -19.85 -17.06
CA ILE A 87 5.97 -19.05 -17.60
C ILE A 87 5.45 -17.89 -18.46
N ASP A 88 4.50 -18.17 -19.36
CA ASP A 88 3.89 -17.14 -20.20
C ASP A 88 3.14 -16.09 -19.38
N ALA A 89 2.43 -16.52 -18.33
CA ALA A 89 1.76 -15.63 -17.39
C ALA A 89 2.74 -14.75 -16.60
N PHE A 90 3.80 -15.32 -16.05
CA PHE A 90 4.84 -14.58 -15.35
C PHE A 90 5.51 -13.55 -16.26
N ARG A 91 5.87 -13.93 -17.49
CA ARG A 91 6.46 -13.00 -18.47
C ARG A 91 5.54 -11.83 -18.78
N ARG A 92 4.25 -12.08 -19.02
CA ARG A 92 3.27 -11.03 -19.28
C ARG A 92 3.08 -10.13 -18.07
N ALA A 93 2.96 -10.70 -16.87
CA ALA A 93 2.78 -9.95 -15.63
C ALA A 93 3.99 -9.07 -15.33
N ALA A 94 5.20 -9.63 -15.41
CA ALA A 94 6.46 -8.90 -15.22
C ALA A 94 6.67 -7.78 -16.26
N ALA A 95 6.19 -7.96 -17.50
CA ALA A 95 6.31 -6.93 -18.54
C ALA A 95 5.41 -5.70 -18.32
N ARG A 96 4.31 -5.84 -17.56
CA ARG A 96 3.27 -4.80 -17.45
C ARG A 96 3.03 -4.27 -16.03
N SER A 97 3.59 -4.92 -15.02
CA SER A 97 3.33 -4.63 -13.60
C SER A 97 4.64 -4.41 -12.85
N ASP A 98 4.63 -3.49 -11.89
CA ASP A 98 5.76 -3.22 -11.00
C ASP A 98 5.88 -4.29 -9.90
N VAL A 99 4.76 -4.89 -9.51
CA VAL A 99 4.68 -5.97 -8.52
C VAL A 99 3.71 -7.05 -9.01
N VAL A 100 4.09 -8.31 -8.87
CA VAL A 100 3.22 -9.46 -9.16
C VAL A 100 3.05 -10.28 -7.89
N LEU A 101 1.81 -10.45 -7.44
CA LEU A 101 1.47 -11.32 -6.33
C LEU A 101 0.91 -12.62 -6.89
N VAL A 102 1.47 -13.74 -6.48
CA VAL A 102 1.08 -15.06 -6.95
C VAL A 102 0.37 -15.79 -5.83
N SER A 103 -0.78 -16.40 -6.12
CA SER A 103 -1.56 -17.19 -5.16
C SER A 103 -2.20 -18.40 -5.83
N GLY A 104 -2.86 -19.28 -5.08
CA GLY A 104 -3.57 -20.44 -5.62
C GLY A 104 -2.88 -21.78 -5.35
N GLY A 105 -3.57 -22.87 -5.68
CA GLY A 105 -3.29 -24.25 -5.29
C GLY A 105 -1.93 -24.76 -5.76
N LEU A 106 -0.90 -24.47 -4.97
CA LEU A 106 0.42 -25.11 -4.95
C LEU A 106 0.31 -26.59 -4.52
N GLY A 107 -0.56 -27.39 -5.16
CA GLY A 107 -0.63 -28.84 -4.95
C GLY A 107 0.75 -29.46 -5.11
N PRO A 108 1.08 -30.55 -4.36
CA PRO A 108 2.40 -30.83 -3.78
C PRO A 108 3.52 -30.26 -4.64
N THR A 109 3.76 -28.97 -4.47
CA THR A 109 4.54 -28.24 -5.45
C THR A 109 5.94 -28.73 -5.25
N ARG A 110 6.49 -29.31 -6.30
CA ARG A 110 7.92 -29.34 -6.47
C ARG A 110 8.31 -27.86 -6.53
N ASP A 111 8.59 -27.28 -5.37
CA ASP A 111 8.88 -25.87 -5.10
C ASP A 111 10.01 -25.32 -6.01
N ASP A 112 10.68 -26.21 -6.74
CA ASP A 112 11.66 -25.93 -7.78
C ASP A 112 11.06 -25.26 -9.04
N LEU A 113 9.84 -25.59 -9.49
CA LEU A 113 9.36 -25.15 -10.82
C LEU A 113 8.91 -23.68 -10.89
N THR A 114 8.32 -23.15 -9.81
CA THR A 114 7.94 -21.73 -9.75
C THR A 114 9.18 -20.83 -9.67
N ALA A 115 10.22 -21.29 -8.95
CA ALA A 115 11.51 -20.60 -8.88
C ALA A 115 12.29 -20.74 -10.20
N GLU A 116 12.31 -21.93 -10.81
CA GLU A 116 12.97 -22.19 -12.10
C GLU A 116 12.29 -21.45 -13.25
N SER A 117 10.97 -21.24 -13.18
CA SER A 117 10.23 -20.40 -14.15
C SER A 117 10.56 -18.91 -14.03
N LEU A 118 11.10 -18.47 -12.90
CA LEU A 118 11.55 -17.09 -12.65
C LEU A 118 13.05 -16.89 -12.89
N ALA A 119 13.85 -17.97 -12.92
CA ALA A 119 15.30 -17.96 -13.16
C ALA A 119 15.64 -17.80 -14.65
#